data_AF-A0A2N8TVZ1-F1
#
_entry.id   AF-A0A2N8TVZ1-F1
#
_cell.length_a   1.000
_cell.length_b   1.000
_cell.length_c   1.000
_cell.angle_alpha   90.00
_cell.angle_beta   90.00
_cell.angle_gamma   90.00
#
_symmetry.space_group_name_H-M   'P 1'
#
loop_
_entity.id
_entity.type
_entity.pdbx_description
1 polymer ?
#
loop_
_entity_poly.entity_id
_entity_poly.type
_entity_poly.pdbx_seq_one_letter_code
_entity_poly.pdbx_strand_id
1 'polypeptide(L)'
;MIRKWSASIVRAGRSVRGSSAPVTYSLIALCCLAFLAGPASGLNPAYGTGDELLAVQRAYFRRWGVIPAELFEGSAGSALTPATALFVHGSWVHLLGNMLFLYVFGAMTEDRMGRVQFTLFYVCCGYLALLGYAVANADSEQSLVGASGAISAVLGAFLYLFPRARVTSLLPFLFFLPVRFPAWVVLPFWAALQWL
;
A
#
# COMPACT_ATOMS: atom_id res chain seq x y z
N MET A 1 -26.08 -23.94 -34.90
CA MET A 1 -25.90 -23.84 -33.42
C MET A 1 -24.58 -23.15 -33.01
N ILE A 2 -24.01 -22.23 -33.80
CA ILE A 2 -22.62 -21.70 -33.58
C ILE A 2 -22.59 -20.16 -33.33
N ARG A 3 -23.74 -19.52 -33.05
CA ARG A 3 -23.82 -18.05 -32.92
C ARG A 3 -23.72 -17.48 -31.49
N LYS A 4 -23.64 -18.31 -30.44
CA LYS A 4 -23.76 -17.83 -29.05
C LYS A 4 -22.44 -17.67 -28.28
N TRP A 5 -21.30 -18.10 -28.82
CA TRP A 5 -20.00 -18.05 -28.12
C TRP A 5 -19.33 -16.67 -28.16
N SER A 6 -19.53 -15.89 -29.25
CA SER A 6 -18.90 -14.58 -29.40
C SER A 6 -19.46 -13.53 -28.42
N ALA A 7 -20.76 -13.60 -28.10
CA ALA A 7 -21.40 -12.65 -27.20
C ALA A 7 -20.89 -12.75 -25.75
N SER A 8 -20.56 -13.95 -25.27
CA SER A 8 -20.08 -14.17 -23.89
C SER A 8 -18.63 -13.70 -23.69
N ILE A 9 -17.77 -13.89 -24.70
CA ILE A 9 -16.38 -13.39 -24.68
C ILE A 9 -16.35 -11.87 -24.80
N VAL A 10 -17.20 -11.29 -25.66
CA VAL A 10 -17.33 -9.83 -25.78
C VAL A 10 -17.92 -9.20 -24.51
N ARG A 11 -18.77 -9.91 -23.77
CA ARG A 11 -19.36 -9.42 -22.50
C ARG A 11 -18.40 -9.57 -21.31
N ALA A 12 -17.57 -10.62 -21.30
CA ALA A 12 -16.46 -10.77 -20.34
C ALA A 12 -15.32 -9.77 -20.60
N GLY A 13 -15.02 -9.45 -21.87
CA GLY A 13 -14.08 -8.39 -22.24
C GLY A 13 -14.61 -6.98 -21.95
N ARG A 14 -15.93 -6.78 -21.97
CA ARG A 14 -16.56 -5.49 -21.63
C ARG A 14 -16.63 -5.19 -20.12
N SER A 15 -16.51 -6.19 -19.24
CA SER A 15 -16.37 -5.95 -17.80
C SER A 15 -14.94 -5.62 -17.38
N VAL A 16 -13.98 -5.70 -18.30
CA VAL A 16 -12.60 -5.19 -18.17
C VAL A 16 -12.49 -3.80 -18.85
N ARG A 17 -13.60 -3.10 -19.07
CA ARG A 17 -13.55 -1.64 -19.16
C ARG A 17 -13.13 -1.17 -17.77
N GLY A 18 -11.82 -0.98 -17.59
CA GLY A 18 -11.21 -0.65 -16.31
C GLY A 18 -12.00 0.47 -15.64
N SER A 19 -12.34 0.29 -14.37
CA SER A 19 -12.79 1.42 -13.57
C SER A 19 -11.77 2.53 -13.78
N SER A 20 -12.23 3.74 -14.09
CA SER A 20 -11.32 4.88 -14.13
C SER A 20 -10.96 5.16 -12.67
N ALA A 21 -9.91 4.49 -12.19
CA ALA A 21 -9.37 4.64 -10.84
C ALA A 21 -8.06 5.45 -10.90
N PRO A 22 -8.09 6.70 -11.40
CA PRO A 22 -6.87 7.47 -11.60
C PRO A 22 -6.16 7.75 -10.27
N VAL A 23 -6.85 7.86 -9.14
CA VAL A 23 -6.19 8.10 -7.85
C VAL A 23 -5.38 6.87 -7.47
N THR A 24 -5.97 5.69 -7.52
CA THR A 24 -5.30 4.41 -7.24
C THR A 24 -4.05 4.26 -8.10
N TYR A 25 -4.17 4.44 -9.42
CA TYR A 25 -3.03 4.31 -10.32
C TYR A 25 -1.98 5.41 -10.11
N SER A 26 -2.40 6.63 -9.77
CA SER A 26 -1.47 7.72 -9.45
C SER A 26 -0.69 7.44 -8.17
N LEU A 27 -1.35 6.95 -7.12
CA LEU A 27 -0.69 6.56 -5.86
C LEU A 27 0.32 5.44 -6.11
N ILE A 28 -0.04 4.44 -6.90
CA ILE A 28 0.87 3.36 -7.30
C ILE A 28 2.09 3.93 -8.04
N ALA A 29 1.86 4.76 -9.05
CA ALA A 29 2.92 5.37 -9.83
C ALA A 29 3.85 6.22 -8.95
N LEU A 30 3.30 7.05 -8.06
CA LEU A 30 4.08 7.87 -7.13
C LEU A 30 4.93 7.03 -6.18
N CYS A 31 4.38 5.97 -5.59
CA CYS A 31 5.13 5.06 -4.71
C CYS A 31 6.25 4.35 -5.47
N CYS A 32 5.97 3.85 -6.68
CA CYS A 32 6.98 3.22 -7.52
C CYS A 32 8.09 4.19 -7.92
N LEU A 33 7.75 5.41 -8.34
CA LEU A 33 8.73 6.45 -8.70
C LEU A 33 9.59 6.85 -7.51
N ALA A 34 8.98 7.07 -6.34
CA ALA A 34 9.70 7.40 -5.11
C ALA A 34 10.68 6.28 -4.71
N PHE A 35 10.24 5.02 -4.81
CA PHE A 35 11.09 3.87 -4.50
C PHE A 35 12.25 3.71 -5.49
N LEU A 36 11.97 3.76 -6.80
CA LEU A 36 12.98 3.62 -7.86
C LEU A 36 14.01 4.76 -7.81
N ALA A 37 13.57 5.98 -7.49
CA ALA A 37 14.46 7.12 -7.34
C ALA A 37 15.27 7.06 -6.03
N GLY A 38 14.72 6.44 -4.99
CA GLY A 38 15.32 6.38 -3.66
C GLY A 38 16.40 5.29 -3.50
N PRO A 39 17.21 5.39 -2.43
CA PRO A 39 18.31 4.45 -2.15
C PRO A 39 17.83 3.04 -1.75
N ALA A 40 16.56 2.90 -1.36
CA ALA A 40 15.95 1.62 -0.99
C ALA A 40 15.83 0.64 -2.16
N SER A 41 15.78 1.13 -3.41
CA SER A 41 15.74 0.26 -4.60
C SER A 41 17.06 -0.47 -4.85
N GLY A 42 18.18 0.14 -4.45
CA GLY A 42 19.54 -0.30 -4.79
C GLY A 42 19.89 -0.15 -6.29
N LEU A 43 19.06 0.55 -7.07
CA LEU A 43 19.25 0.66 -8.53
C LEU A 43 20.09 1.86 -8.95
N ASN A 44 20.15 2.91 -8.14
CA ASN A 44 20.88 4.13 -8.45
C ASN A 44 22.32 4.06 -7.89
N PRO A 45 23.36 3.94 -8.74
CA PRO A 45 24.75 3.81 -8.30
C PRO A 45 25.26 5.06 -7.56
N ALA A 46 24.59 6.22 -7.72
CA ALA A 46 24.96 7.45 -7.04
C ALA A 46 24.84 7.37 -5.49
N TYR A 47 24.16 6.34 -4.97
CA TYR A 47 24.05 6.09 -3.53
C TYR A 47 25.13 5.18 -2.96
N GLY A 48 26.13 4.82 -3.77
CA GLY A 48 27.24 3.97 -3.33
C GLY A 48 26.87 2.50 -3.20
N THR A 49 27.73 1.73 -2.53
CA THR A 49 27.55 0.29 -2.30
C THR A 49 27.94 -0.09 -0.87
N GLY A 50 27.51 -1.27 -0.40
CA GLY A 50 27.86 -1.76 0.94
C GLY A 50 27.44 -0.79 2.06
N ASP A 51 28.38 -0.44 2.93
CA ASP A 51 28.15 0.40 4.11
C ASP A 51 27.72 1.83 3.77
N GLU A 52 28.20 2.39 2.65
CA GLU A 52 27.81 3.71 2.17
C GLU A 52 26.32 3.74 1.83
N LEU A 53 25.85 2.73 1.08
CA LEU A 53 24.44 2.59 0.74
C LEU A 53 23.57 2.44 2.00
N LEU A 54 24.01 1.66 2.99
CA LEU A 54 23.30 1.50 4.26
C LEU A 54 23.23 2.80 5.06
N ALA A 55 24.26 3.64 5.01
CA ALA A 55 24.25 4.95 5.65
C ALA A 55 23.25 5.90 4.94
N VAL A 56 23.28 5.92 3.60
CA VAL A 56 22.37 6.74 2.78
C VAL A 56 20.90 6.31 2.96
N GLN A 57 20.63 5.00 3.02
CA GLN A 57 19.29 4.46 3.29
C GLN A 57 18.78 4.89 4.66
N ARG A 58 19.60 4.78 5.72
CA ARG A 58 19.23 5.24 7.07
C ARG A 58 18.91 6.74 7.10
N ALA A 59 19.75 7.56 6.46
CA ALA A 59 19.50 9.00 6.36
C ALA A 59 18.20 9.31 5.59
N TYR A 60 17.95 8.59 4.49
CA TYR A 60 16.73 8.73 3.69
C TYR A 60 15.47 8.37 4.49
N PHE A 61 15.48 7.24 5.22
CA PHE A 61 14.34 6.85 6.05
C PHE A 61 14.14 7.78 7.25
N ARG A 62 15.21 8.29 7.86
CA ARG A 62 15.07 9.31 8.91
C ARG A 62 14.44 10.61 8.37
N ARG A 63 14.79 11.00 7.14
CA ARG A 63 14.29 12.25 6.53
C ARG A 63 12.83 12.18 6.11
N TRP A 64 12.41 11.05 5.54
CA TRP A 64 11.11 10.92 4.86
C TRP A 64 10.13 9.99 5.58
N GLY A 65 10.60 9.21 6.55
CA GLY A 65 9.80 8.37 7.42
C GLY A 65 9.42 9.07 8.73
N VAL A 66 8.60 8.38 9.52
CA VAL A 66 8.18 8.81 10.85
C VAL A 66 9.11 8.20 11.88
N ILE A 67 9.74 9.02 12.71
CA ILE A 67 10.46 8.55 13.89
C ILE A 67 9.56 8.86 15.09
N PRO A 68 9.00 7.85 15.78
CA PRO A 68 8.05 8.05 16.88
C PRO A 68 8.57 9.01 17.96
N ALA A 69 9.81 8.83 18.41
CA ALA A 69 10.42 9.70 19.43
C ALA A 69 10.47 11.18 18.98
N GLU A 70 10.87 11.43 17.72
CA GLU A 70 11.00 12.80 17.19
C GLU A 70 9.64 13.43 16.80
N LEU A 71 8.59 12.61 16.63
CA LEU A 71 7.26 13.09 16.26
C LEU A 71 6.59 13.87 17.39
N PHE A 72 6.81 13.44 18.63
CA PHE A 72 6.21 14.07 19.82
C PHE A 72 7.10 15.15 20.45
N GLU A 73 8.40 15.12 20.18
CA GLU A 73 9.37 16.12 20.66
C GLU A 73 9.60 17.27 19.66
N GLY A 74 9.30 17.06 18.38
CA GLY A 74 9.79 17.87 17.28
C GLY A 74 8.83 18.92 16.68
N SER A 75 9.45 19.92 16.05
CA SER A 75 8.89 21.06 15.31
C SER A 75 7.73 20.75 14.34
N ALA A 76 7.07 21.80 13.83
CA ALA A 76 6.02 21.68 12.80
C ALA A 76 6.40 20.82 11.56
N GLY A 77 7.70 20.64 11.27
CA GLY A 77 8.18 19.73 10.22
C GLY A 77 7.97 18.25 10.53
N SER A 78 8.05 17.84 11.79
CA SER A 78 7.86 16.44 12.22
C SER A 78 6.42 15.99 11.99
N ALA A 79 5.44 16.89 12.17
CA ALA A 79 4.02 16.61 11.90
C ALA A 79 3.71 16.32 10.43
N LEU A 80 4.59 16.73 9.49
CA LEU A 80 4.41 16.43 8.06
C LEU A 80 4.99 15.07 7.66
N THR A 81 5.83 14.46 8.50
CA THR A 81 6.50 13.19 8.20
C THR A 81 5.55 12.03 7.94
N PRO A 82 4.36 11.90 8.58
CA PRO A 82 3.45 10.81 8.25
C PRO A 82 2.90 10.94 6.82
N ALA A 83 2.71 12.16 6.32
CA ALA A 83 2.25 12.38 4.95
C ALA A 83 3.30 11.97 3.90
N THR A 84 4.59 12.22 4.16
CA THR A 84 5.67 11.78 3.27
C THR A 84 5.93 10.27 3.38
N ALA A 85 5.84 9.72 4.59
CA ALA A 85 6.12 8.33 4.89
C ALA A 85 5.19 7.37 4.14
N LEU A 86 3.97 7.82 3.79
CA LEU A 86 3.02 7.04 2.97
C LEU A 86 3.56 6.62 1.61
N PHE A 87 4.54 7.34 1.06
CA PHE A 87 5.09 7.05 -0.27
C PHE A 87 6.43 6.32 -0.23
N VAL A 88 7.06 6.21 0.96
CA VAL A 88 8.38 5.62 1.14
C VAL A 88 8.27 4.14 1.47
N HIS A 89 9.11 3.31 0.85
CA HIS A 89 9.11 1.86 1.06
C HIS A 89 10.52 1.35 1.34
N GLY A 90 10.63 0.43 2.31
CA GLY A 90 11.92 -0.06 2.80
C GLY A 90 12.58 -1.16 1.96
N SER A 91 11.82 -1.87 1.11
CA SER A 91 12.32 -2.98 0.31
C SER A 91 11.41 -3.29 -0.89
N TRP A 92 11.91 -4.07 -1.85
CA TRP A 92 11.14 -4.54 -3.01
C TRP A 92 9.89 -5.30 -2.61
N VAL A 93 9.99 -6.24 -1.67
CA VAL A 93 8.84 -7.03 -1.19
C VAL A 93 7.81 -6.12 -0.52
N HIS A 94 8.27 -5.15 0.27
CA HIS A 94 7.39 -4.18 0.92
C HIS A 94 6.63 -3.32 -0.11
N LEU A 95 7.30 -2.79 -1.14
CA LEU A 95 6.64 -2.05 -2.21
C LEU A 95 5.66 -2.94 -3.00
N LEU A 96 6.14 -4.06 -3.54
CA LEU A 96 5.35 -4.92 -4.42
C LEU A 96 4.10 -5.47 -3.71
N GLY A 97 4.23 -5.82 -2.43
CA GLY A 97 3.10 -6.20 -1.59
C GLY A 97 2.06 -5.08 -1.52
N ASN A 98 2.44 -3.88 -1.10
CA ASN A 98 1.51 -2.75 -0.99
C ASN A 98 0.85 -2.42 -2.34
N MET A 99 1.62 -2.36 -3.42
CA MET A 99 1.08 -2.01 -4.74
C MET A 99 0.13 -3.07 -5.28
N LEU A 100 0.38 -4.36 -5.01
CA LEU A 100 -0.52 -5.45 -5.37
C LEU A 100 -1.88 -5.28 -4.69
N PHE A 101 -1.89 -5.05 -3.37
CA PHE A 101 -3.15 -4.87 -2.63
C PHE A 101 -3.88 -3.60 -3.05
N LEU A 102 -3.15 -2.48 -3.21
CA LEU A 102 -3.75 -1.24 -3.68
C LEU A 102 -4.32 -1.38 -5.10
N TYR A 103 -3.65 -2.11 -5.99
CA TYR A 103 -4.15 -2.39 -7.34
C TYR A 103 -5.43 -3.23 -7.32
N VAL A 104 -5.44 -4.33 -6.57
CA VAL A 104 -6.57 -5.27 -6.55
C VAL A 104 -7.79 -4.65 -5.87
N PHE A 105 -7.61 -3.97 -4.73
CA PHE A 105 -8.71 -3.50 -3.90
C PHE A 105 -9.00 -2.01 -4.10
N GLY A 106 -7.97 -1.19 -4.30
CA GLY A 106 -8.11 0.26 -4.43
C GLY A 106 -8.96 0.66 -5.62
N ALA A 107 -8.77 0.04 -6.80
CA ALA A 107 -9.50 0.42 -8.00
C ALA A 107 -11.02 0.18 -7.90
N MET A 108 -11.44 -0.87 -7.20
CA MET A 108 -12.86 -1.17 -6.94
C MET A 108 -13.43 -0.25 -5.86
N THR A 109 -12.65 0.02 -4.82
CA THR A 109 -13.04 0.91 -3.73
C THR A 109 -13.17 2.35 -4.20
N GLU A 110 -12.23 2.86 -5.01
CA GLU A 110 -12.28 4.20 -5.62
C GLU A 110 -13.49 4.37 -6.53
N ASP A 111 -13.78 3.38 -7.38
CA ASP A 111 -14.94 3.41 -8.27
C ASP A 111 -16.27 3.52 -7.49
N ARG A 112 -16.31 2.90 -6.30
CA ARG A 112 -17.49 2.90 -5.43
C ARG A 112 -17.60 4.17 -4.58
N MET A 113 -16.49 4.67 -4.07
CA MET A 113 -16.44 5.85 -3.17
C MET A 113 -16.45 7.17 -3.93
N GLY A 114 -15.94 7.18 -5.17
CA GLY A 114 -15.56 8.39 -5.87
C GLY A 114 -14.16 8.87 -5.51
N ARG A 115 -13.53 9.60 -6.43
CA ARG A 115 -12.12 10.01 -6.37
C ARG A 115 -11.79 10.83 -5.11
N VAL A 116 -12.62 11.83 -4.79
CA VAL A 116 -12.35 12.75 -3.67
C VAL A 116 -12.45 12.03 -2.33
N GLN A 117 -13.54 11.27 -2.12
CA GLN A 117 -13.74 10.50 -0.89
C GLN A 117 -12.64 9.45 -0.71
N PHE A 118 -12.26 8.76 -1.79
CA PHE A 118 -11.17 7.79 -1.75
C PHE A 118 -9.83 8.44 -1.38
N THR A 119 -9.47 9.57 -1.99
CA THR A 119 -8.22 10.29 -1.67
C THR A 119 -8.19 10.72 -0.20
N LEU A 120 -9.26 11.36 0.28
CA LEU A 120 -9.33 11.80 1.68
C LEU A 120 -9.26 10.63 2.64
N PHE A 121 -9.98 9.54 2.34
CA PHE A 121 -9.95 8.32 3.14
C PHE A 121 -8.55 7.71 3.20
N TYR A 122 -7.89 7.55 2.04
CA TYR A 122 -6.53 7.00 1.96
C TYR A 122 -5.52 7.82 2.78
N VAL A 123 -5.50 9.14 2.58
CA VAL A 123 -4.53 10.02 3.24
C VAL A 123 -4.82 10.12 4.74
N CYS A 124 -6.07 10.36 5.14
CA CYS A 124 -6.41 10.51 6.56
C CYS A 124 -6.21 9.20 7.33
N CYS A 125 -6.68 8.06 6.81
CA CYS A 125 -6.49 6.78 7.50
C CYS A 125 -5.01 6.37 7.51
N GLY A 126 -4.27 6.65 6.45
CA GLY A 126 -2.83 6.42 6.40
C GLY A 126 -2.07 7.25 7.45
N TYR A 127 -2.36 8.54 7.52
CA TYR A 127 -1.78 9.45 8.50
C TYR A 127 -2.11 8.99 9.92
N LEU A 128 -3.37 8.67 10.20
CA LEU A 128 -3.81 8.20 11.52
C LEU A 128 -3.20 6.85 11.90
N ALA A 129 -2.98 5.95 10.95
CA ALA A 129 -2.33 4.67 11.21
C ALA A 129 -0.86 4.86 11.63
N LEU A 130 -0.12 5.71 10.91
CA LEU A 130 1.26 6.07 11.26
C LEU A 130 1.34 6.78 12.60
N LEU A 131 0.43 7.73 12.87
CA LEU A 131 0.33 8.41 14.16
C LEU A 131 0.00 7.42 15.28
N GLY A 132 -0.96 6.52 15.06
CA GLY A 132 -1.34 5.49 16.03
C GLY A 132 -0.17 4.55 16.35
N TYR A 133 0.60 4.13 15.34
CA TYR A 133 1.83 3.37 15.56
C TYR A 133 2.86 4.16 16.36
N ALA A 134 3.07 5.44 16.01
CA ALA A 134 4.01 6.30 16.71
C ALA A 134 3.61 6.47 18.18
N VAL A 135 2.33 6.69 18.49
CA VAL A 135 1.83 6.75 19.88
C VAL A 135 2.07 5.42 20.60
N ALA A 136 1.81 4.29 19.94
CA ALA A 136 2.01 2.97 20.54
C ALA A 136 3.49 2.62 20.78
N ASN A 137 4.41 3.28 20.08
CA ASN A 137 5.86 3.04 20.15
C ASN A 137 6.61 4.36 20.38
N ALA A 138 6.13 5.20 21.29
CA ALA A 138 6.59 6.58 21.46
C ALA A 138 8.10 6.71 21.68
N ASP A 139 8.73 5.74 22.36
CA ASP A 139 10.17 5.75 22.66
C ASP A 139 11.04 5.13 21.55
N SER A 140 10.45 4.72 20.42
CA SER A 140 11.18 4.09 19.33
C SER A 140 11.91 5.10 18.44
N GLU A 141 13.20 4.87 18.23
CA GLU A 141 14.02 5.60 17.26
C GLU A 141 14.00 4.98 15.86
N GLN A 142 13.27 3.87 15.67
CA GLN A 142 13.19 3.22 14.37
C GLN A 142 12.27 4.00 13.44
N SER A 143 12.76 4.31 12.24
CA SER A 143 11.95 4.97 11.22
C SER A 143 10.88 4.04 10.67
N LEU A 144 9.64 4.50 10.70
CA LEU A 144 8.46 3.87 10.13
C LEU A 144 8.14 4.50 8.77
N VAL A 145 7.99 3.65 7.75
CA VAL A 145 7.65 4.05 6.38
C VAL A 145 6.63 3.09 5.80
N GLY A 146 5.84 3.55 4.82
CA GLY A 146 5.00 2.69 4.00
C GLY A 146 3.54 3.13 3.93
N ALA A 147 2.89 2.70 2.84
CA ALA A 147 1.47 2.88 2.59
C ALA A 147 0.56 1.87 3.32
N SER A 148 1.13 0.92 4.07
CA SER A 148 0.45 -0.27 4.60
C SER A 148 -0.76 0.06 5.48
N GLY A 149 -0.68 1.11 6.31
CA GLY A 149 -1.81 1.58 7.12
C GLY A 149 -2.97 2.11 6.28
N ALA A 150 -2.68 2.92 5.27
CA ALA A 150 -3.69 3.43 4.33
C ALA A 150 -4.34 2.29 3.54
N ILE A 151 -3.53 1.33 3.06
CA ILE A 151 -4.00 0.17 2.31
C ILE A 151 -4.86 -0.74 3.21
N SER A 152 -4.48 -0.96 4.47
CA SER A 152 -5.30 -1.71 5.43
C SER A 152 -6.66 -1.06 5.64
N ALA A 153 -6.73 0.27 5.68
CA ALA A 153 -8.00 0.99 5.70
C ALA A 153 -8.81 0.78 4.41
N VAL A 154 -8.17 0.85 3.23
CA VAL A 154 -8.81 0.56 1.93
C VAL A 154 -9.37 -0.86 1.89
N LEU A 155 -8.67 -1.84 2.46
CA LEU A 155 -9.12 -3.22 2.63
C LEU A 155 -10.36 -3.29 3.52
N GLY A 156 -10.37 -2.56 4.65
CA GLY A 156 -11.53 -2.43 5.52
C GLY A 156 -12.75 -1.82 4.80
N ALA A 157 -12.54 -0.73 4.05
CA ALA A 157 -13.57 -0.11 3.23
C ALA A 157 -14.07 -1.08 2.15
N PHE A 158 -13.18 -1.84 1.52
CA PHE A 158 -13.55 -2.86 0.54
C PHE A 158 -14.45 -3.93 1.16
N LEU A 159 -14.13 -4.44 2.35
CA LEU A 159 -14.98 -5.42 3.05
C LEU A 159 -16.37 -4.87 3.34
N TYR A 160 -16.44 -3.61 3.77
CA TYR A 160 -17.70 -2.94 4.05
C TYR A 160 -18.55 -2.75 2.78
N LEU A 161 -17.93 -2.33 1.68
CA LEU A 161 -18.60 -2.05 0.40
C LEU A 161 -18.97 -3.33 -0.36
N PHE A 162 -18.21 -4.41 -0.18
CA PHE A 162 -18.35 -5.67 -0.90
C PHE A 162 -18.38 -6.89 0.04
N PRO A 163 -19.36 -6.99 0.97
CA PRO A 163 -19.36 -8.02 2.03
C PRO A 163 -19.50 -9.46 1.53
N ARG A 164 -19.94 -9.66 0.28
CA ARG A 164 -20.06 -10.98 -0.37
C ARG A 164 -18.96 -11.27 -1.39
N ALA A 165 -17.98 -10.37 -1.53
CA ALA A 165 -16.86 -10.59 -2.45
C ALA A 165 -16.01 -11.78 -1.99
N ARG A 166 -15.63 -12.62 -2.96
CA ARG A 166 -14.67 -13.70 -2.76
C ARG A 166 -13.38 -13.30 -3.45
N VAL A 167 -12.28 -13.30 -2.69
CA VAL A 167 -10.95 -13.00 -3.22
C VAL A 167 -10.27 -14.34 -3.51
N THR A 168 -9.72 -14.47 -4.71
CA THR A 168 -8.84 -15.60 -5.02
C THR A 168 -7.48 -15.22 -4.45
N SER A 169 -7.10 -15.84 -3.33
CA SER A 169 -5.82 -15.56 -2.67
C SER A 169 -4.76 -16.50 -3.21
N LEU A 170 -3.61 -15.95 -3.61
CA LEU A 170 -2.40 -16.71 -3.88
C LEU A 170 -1.52 -16.58 -2.63
N LEU A 171 -1.74 -17.44 -1.64
CA LEU A 171 -0.91 -17.46 -0.43
C LEU A 171 0.48 -18.04 -0.79
N PRO A 172 1.58 -17.34 -0.52
CA PRO A 172 2.92 -17.80 -0.91
C PRO A 172 3.37 -19.08 -0.19
N PHE A 173 2.74 -19.43 0.93
CA PHE A 173 3.04 -20.64 1.74
C PHE A 173 2.25 -21.90 1.32
N LEU A 174 1.30 -21.77 0.39
CA LEU A 174 0.45 -22.87 -0.09
C LEU A 174 0.60 -23.02 -1.61
N PHE A 175 1.78 -23.45 -2.07
CA PHE A 175 2.05 -23.98 -3.42
C PHE A 175 1.07 -23.52 -4.52
N PHE A 176 1.07 -22.21 -4.86
CA PHE A 176 0.30 -21.61 -5.97
C PHE A 176 -1.11 -22.19 -6.23
N LEU A 177 -1.82 -22.64 -5.19
CA LEU A 177 -3.13 -23.23 -5.35
C LEU A 177 -4.14 -22.08 -5.31
N PRO A 178 -4.85 -21.74 -6.41
CA PRO A 178 -5.80 -20.65 -6.42
C PRO A 178 -7.04 -21.05 -5.61
N VAL A 179 -7.00 -20.80 -4.29
CA VAL A 179 -8.12 -21.10 -3.39
C VAL A 179 -8.91 -19.81 -3.13
N ARG A 180 -10.23 -19.92 -3.22
CA ARG A 180 -11.15 -18.81 -2.93
C ARG A 180 -11.47 -18.79 -1.44
N PHE A 181 -10.93 -17.81 -0.73
CA PHE A 181 -11.26 -17.59 0.67
C PHE A 181 -12.19 -16.37 0.84
N PRO A 182 -13.04 -16.36 1.89
CA PRO A 182 -13.75 -15.15 2.27
C PRO A 182 -12.75 -14.04 2.58
N ALA A 183 -12.98 -12.84 2.05
CA ALA A 183 -12.06 -11.71 2.24
C ALA A 183 -11.82 -11.38 3.73
N TRP A 184 -12.83 -11.55 4.59
CA TRP A 184 -12.70 -11.30 6.03
C TRP A 184 -11.74 -12.26 6.76
N VAL A 185 -11.40 -13.41 6.18
CA VAL A 185 -10.37 -14.33 6.73
C VAL A 185 -8.98 -13.90 6.27
N VAL A 186 -8.87 -13.58 4.98
CA VAL A 186 -7.58 -13.29 4.34
C VAL A 186 -6.99 -11.97 4.82
N LEU A 187 -7.82 -10.94 4.95
CA LEU A 187 -7.34 -9.58 5.19
C LEU A 187 -6.79 -9.38 6.62
N PRO A 188 -7.40 -9.88 7.72
CA PRO A 188 -6.79 -9.80 9.04
C PRO A 188 -5.51 -10.63 9.18
N PHE A 189 -5.50 -11.82 8.57
CA PHE A 189 -4.29 -12.66 8.55
C PHE A 189 -3.12 -11.96 7.83
N TRP A 190 -3.39 -11.28 6.72
CA TRP A 190 -2.37 -10.49 6.03
C TRP A 190 -1.94 -9.27 6.85
N ALA A 191 -2.87 -8.56 7.50
CA ALA A 191 -2.52 -7.46 8.40
C ALA A 191 -1.63 -7.91 9.56
N ALA A 192 -1.84 -9.13 10.10
CA ALA A 192 -0.98 -9.71 11.12
C ALA A 192 0.44 -10.00 10.62
N LEU A 193 0.59 -10.43 9.35
CA LEU A 193 1.90 -10.59 8.72
C LEU A 193 2.64 -9.26 8.50
N GLN A 194 1.96 -8.11 8.47
CA GLN A 194 2.61 -6.80 8.39
C GLN A 194 3.19 -6.33 9.73
N TRP A 195 2.78 -6.96 10.84
CA TRP A 195 3.22 -6.61 12.19
C TRP A 195 4.44 -7.42 12.66
N LEU A 196 4.68 -8.59 12.04
CA LEU A 196 5.83 -9.47 12.29
C LEU A 196 7.04 -9.04 11.44
#